data_AF-A0A5S4T6N5-F1
#
_entry.id   AF-A0A5S4T6N5-F1
#
_cell.length_a   1.000
_cell.length_b   1.000
_cell.length_c   1.000
_cell.angle_alpha   90.00
_cell.angle_beta   90.00
_cell.angle_gamma   90.00
#
_symmetry.space_group_name_H-M   'P 1'
#
loop_
_entity.id
_entity.type
_entity.pdbx_description
1 polymer ?
#
loop_
_entity_poly.entity_id
_entity_poly.type
_entity_poly.pdbx_seq_one_letter_code
_entity_poly.pdbx_strand_id
1 'polypeptide(L)'
;DTSMGFTPLAGVTMGTRSGNIDPALIPFIMEQTGKTAEQVLEILNKESGLLGLSGTSSDLRDLSEEAESGKARSQMGLDVFASKIHKYIGSYAARMHGVDVIVFTAGIGENSVEIRAKVLEGLEFMGVYWDPKKNENLLRGKEGFINYPHSPVKVVVIPTDEESMIARDV
;
A
#
# COMPACT_ATOMS: atom_id res chain seq x y z
N ASP A 1 10.25 11.97 -5.40
CA ASP A 1 10.64 10.79 -4.61
C ASP A 1 9.71 9.65 -4.99
N THR A 2 10.13 8.39 -4.87
CA THR A 2 9.30 7.21 -5.17
C THR A 2 9.70 6.03 -4.31
N SER A 3 8.75 5.15 -3.99
CA SER A 3 8.95 4.14 -2.92
C SER A 3 9.75 2.94 -3.40
N MET A 4 9.57 2.55 -4.67
CA MET A 4 10.43 1.58 -5.33
C MET A 4 11.81 2.17 -5.58
N GLY A 5 12.82 1.31 -5.60
CA GLY A 5 14.21 1.69 -5.80
C GLY A 5 14.74 1.18 -7.13
N PHE A 6 15.99 0.71 -7.12
CA PHE A 6 16.61 0.07 -8.27
C PHE A 6 15.79 -1.13 -8.81
N THR A 7 15.11 -1.84 -7.91
CA THR A 7 14.16 -2.91 -8.26
C THR A 7 12.79 -2.64 -7.65
N PRO A 8 11.73 -3.30 -8.14
CA PRO A 8 10.39 -3.23 -7.55
C PRO A 8 10.24 -3.90 -6.16
N LEU A 9 11.33 -4.42 -5.57
CA LEU A 9 11.32 -5.06 -4.25
C LEU A 9 11.35 -4.04 -3.11
N ALA A 10 12.05 -2.92 -3.31
CA ALA A 10 12.08 -1.84 -2.34
C ALA A 10 10.70 -1.14 -2.26
N GLY A 11 10.42 -0.53 -1.12
CA GLY A 11 9.21 0.24 -0.91
C GLY A 11 8.24 -0.38 0.09
N VAL A 12 6.97 -0.28 -0.26
CA VAL A 12 5.86 -0.84 0.51
C VAL A 12 5.86 -2.36 0.41
N THR A 13 5.35 -3.02 1.45
CA THR A 13 5.01 -4.44 1.39
C THR A 13 3.95 -4.64 0.29
N MET A 14 4.09 -5.67 -0.54
CA MET A 14 3.15 -5.97 -1.64
C MET A 14 2.54 -7.37 -1.46
N GLY A 15 1.84 -7.88 -2.47
CA GLY A 15 1.25 -9.23 -2.44
C GLY A 15 2.25 -10.31 -2.04
N THR A 16 3.37 -10.41 -2.77
CA THR A 16 4.42 -11.43 -2.51
C THR A 16 5.79 -10.84 -2.20
N ARG A 17 5.97 -9.52 -2.40
CA ARG A 17 7.25 -8.82 -2.20
C ARG A 17 7.34 -8.25 -0.80
N SER A 18 8.49 -8.39 -0.17
CA SER A 18 8.72 -7.96 1.22
C SER A 18 8.52 -6.46 1.44
N GLY A 19 8.86 -5.63 0.44
CA GLY A 19 9.13 -4.23 0.66
C GLY A 19 10.46 -4.04 1.40
N ASN A 20 10.65 -2.89 2.04
CA ASN A 20 11.86 -2.60 2.80
C ASN A 20 12.04 -3.52 4.01
N ILE A 21 13.24 -4.10 4.10
CA ILE A 21 13.73 -4.93 5.21
C ILE A 21 15.09 -4.41 5.68
N ASP A 22 15.53 -4.89 6.83
CA ASP A 22 16.91 -4.71 7.28
C ASP A 22 17.87 -5.48 6.35
N PRO A 23 18.90 -4.84 5.76
CA PRO A 23 19.89 -5.53 4.94
C PRO A 23 20.60 -6.68 5.67
N ALA A 24 20.78 -6.61 6.99
CA ALA A 24 21.40 -7.67 7.79
C ALA A 24 20.54 -8.95 7.86
N LEU A 25 19.25 -8.87 7.52
CA LEU A 25 18.35 -10.03 7.49
C LEU A 25 18.75 -11.05 6.41
N ILE A 26 19.33 -10.58 5.28
CA ILE A 26 19.74 -11.45 4.18
C ILE A 26 20.82 -12.45 4.62
N PRO A 27 22.01 -12.02 5.10
CA PRO A 27 23.03 -12.96 5.55
C PRO A 27 22.56 -13.80 6.75
N PHE A 28 21.74 -13.25 7.63
CA PHE A 28 21.16 -14.01 8.74
C PHE A 28 20.30 -15.19 8.25
N ILE A 29 19.37 -14.96 7.30
CA ILE A 29 18.55 -16.04 6.72
C ILE A 29 19.42 -17.06 6.01
N MET A 30 20.43 -16.62 5.26
CA MET A 30 21.38 -17.51 4.58
C MET A 30 22.07 -18.44 5.59
N GLU A 31 22.59 -17.90 6.69
CA GLU A 31 23.26 -18.67 7.74
C GLU A 31 22.32 -19.66 8.42
N GLN A 32 21.09 -19.24 8.76
CA GLN A 32 20.14 -20.09 9.48
C GLN A 32 19.51 -21.18 8.61
N THR A 33 19.44 -20.99 7.29
CA THR A 33 18.70 -21.90 6.39
C THR A 33 19.60 -22.62 5.38
N GLY A 34 20.87 -22.25 5.30
CA GLY A 34 21.81 -22.74 4.28
C GLY A 34 21.48 -22.28 2.85
N LYS A 35 20.56 -21.32 2.69
CA LYS A 35 20.14 -20.80 1.38
C LYS A 35 21.19 -19.86 0.78
N THR A 36 21.28 -19.85 -0.55
CA THR A 36 22.09 -18.86 -1.27
C THR A 36 21.41 -17.49 -1.27
N ALA A 37 22.16 -16.43 -1.63
CA ALA A 37 21.61 -15.09 -1.74
C ALA A 37 20.46 -15.02 -2.76
N GLU A 38 20.58 -15.73 -3.88
CA GLU A 38 19.55 -15.82 -4.92
C GLU A 38 18.27 -16.48 -4.40
N GLN A 39 18.41 -17.55 -3.60
CA GLN A 39 17.27 -18.22 -2.98
C GLN A 39 16.58 -17.34 -1.93
N VAL A 40 17.34 -16.55 -1.16
CA VAL A 40 16.74 -15.58 -0.23
C VAL A 40 16.04 -14.46 -1.01
N LEU A 41 16.63 -13.95 -2.09
CA LEU A 41 15.98 -12.96 -2.96
C LEU A 41 14.70 -13.50 -3.58
N GLU A 42 14.64 -14.78 -3.96
CA GLU A 42 13.43 -15.42 -4.45
C GLU A 42 12.34 -15.42 -3.37
N ILE A 43 12.67 -15.79 -2.13
CA ILE A 43 11.73 -15.72 -0.99
C ILE A 43 11.22 -14.29 -0.80
N LEU A 44 12.11 -13.30 -0.86
CA LEU A 44 11.74 -11.89 -0.70
C LEU A 44 10.83 -11.38 -1.83
N ASN A 45 10.89 -11.96 -3.02
CA ASN A 45 10.06 -11.57 -4.17
C ASN A 45 8.74 -12.34 -4.28
N LYS A 46 8.72 -13.62 -3.90
CA LYS A 46 7.61 -14.54 -4.22
C LYS A 46 6.91 -15.15 -3.02
N GLU A 47 7.56 -15.21 -1.86
CA GLU A 47 7.06 -15.91 -0.67
C GLU A 47 6.88 -14.97 0.54
N SER A 48 7.09 -13.66 0.34
CA SER A 48 7.04 -12.64 1.38
C SER A 48 5.76 -11.80 1.24
N GLY A 49 5.80 -10.55 1.70
CA GLY A 49 4.68 -9.64 1.52
C GLY A 49 3.45 -10.05 2.32
N LEU A 50 2.28 -9.74 1.78
CA LEU A 50 0.99 -10.16 2.30
C LEU A 50 0.87 -11.68 2.39
N LEU A 51 1.40 -12.42 1.41
CA LEU A 51 1.41 -13.89 1.43
C LEU A 51 2.18 -14.44 2.62
N GLY A 52 3.39 -13.92 2.87
CA GLY A 52 4.20 -14.36 4.01
C GLY A 52 3.57 -13.99 5.35
N LEU A 53 2.95 -12.81 5.45
CA LEU A 53 2.31 -12.33 6.67
C LEU A 53 1.02 -13.09 6.99
N SER A 54 0.12 -13.23 6.00
CA SER A 54 -1.16 -13.93 6.15
C SER A 54 -0.98 -15.45 6.26
N GLY A 55 -0.03 -15.99 5.49
CA GLY A 55 0.15 -17.43 5.29
C GLY A 55 -0.91 -18.07 4.38
N THR A 56 -1.78 -17.28 3.74
CA THR A 56 -2.97 -17.76 3.01
C THR A 56 -3.05 -17.20 1.60
N SER A 57 -3.09 -15.87 1.45
CA SER A 57 -3.24 -15.21 0.16
C SER A 57 -2.32 -13.98 0.01
N SER A 58 -2.05 -13.64 -1.25
CA SER A 58 -1.39 -12.40 -1.67
C SER A 58 -2.37 -11.34 -2.17
N ASP A 59 -3.65 -11.69 -2.35
CA ASP A 59 -4.72 -10.80 -2.82
C ASP A 59 -5.42 -10.15 -1.62
N LEU A 60 -5.53 -8.82 -1.62
CA LEU A 60 -6.15 -8.12 -0.49
C LEU A 60 -7.65 -8.41 -0.36
N ARG A 61 -8.35 -8.77 -1.44
CA ARG A 61 -9.78 -9.09 -1.36
C ARG A 61 -10.00 -10.35 -0.54
N ASP A 62 -9.25 -11.39 -0.84
CA ASP A 62 -9.25 -12.63 -0.06
C ASP A 62 -8.88 -12.33 1.41
N LEU A 63 -7.85 -11.51 1.64
CA LEU A 63 -7.42 -11.18 2.99
C LEU A 63 -8.44 -10.35 3.78
N SER A 64 -9.17 -9.44 3.14
CA SER A 64 -10.26 -8.69 3.77
C SER A 64 -11.41 -9.63 4.16
N GLU A 65 -11.85 -10.53 3.27
CA GLU A 65 -12.87 -11.53 3.60
C GLU A 65 -12.42 -12.45 4.75
N GLU A 66 -11.16 -12.87 4.74
CA GLU A 66 -10.56 -13.66 5.80
C GLU A 66 -10.51 -12.90 7.13
N ALA A 67 -10.11 -11.62 7.11
CA ALA A 67 -10.06 -10.77 8.29
C ALA A 67 -11.46 -10.58 8.88
N GLU A 68 -12.47 -10.34 8.06
CA GLU A 68 -13.88 -10.27 8.46
C GLU A 68 -14.37 -11.58 9.10
N SER A 69 -13.90 -12.72 8.61
CA SER A 69 -14.15 -14.05 9.21
C SER A 69 -13.36 -14.33 10.49
N GLY A 70 -12.54 -13.38 10.96
CA GLY A 70 -11.79 -13.46 12.21
C GLY A 70 -10.37 -14.03 12.09
N LYS A 71 -9.80 -14.15 10.88
CA LYS A 71 -8.39 -14.58 10.71
C LYS A 71 -7.42 -13.47 11.07
N ALA A 72 -6.87 -13.53 12.28
CA ALA A 72 -5.96 -12.52 12.82
C ALA A 72 -4.72 -12.22 11.95
N ARG A 73 -4.15 -13.24 11.29
CA ARG A 73 -2.99 -13.05 10.40
C ARG A 73 -3.33 -12.27 9.13
N SER A 74 -4.54 -12.42 8.61
CA SER A 74 -5.02 -11.68 7.43
C SER A 74 -5.22 -10.21 7.79
N GLN A 75 -5.85 -9.92 8.94
CA GLN A 75 -5.94 -8.56 9.49
C GLN A 75 -4.56 -7.93 9.70
N MET A 76 -3.63 -8.66 10.32
CA MET A 76 -2.25 -8.18 10.53
C MET A 76 -1.56 -7.84 9.19
N GLY A 77 -1.76 -8.65 8.15
CA GLY A 77 -1.23 -8.37 6.81
C GLY A 77 -1.75 -7.04 6.26
N LEU A 78 -3.06 -6.80 6.34
CA LEU A 78 -3.71 -5.56 5.89
C LEU A 78 -3.20 -4.35 6.69
N ASP A 79 -3.05 -4.48 8.01
CA ASP A 79 -2.56 -3.42 8.89
C ASP A 79 -1.11 -3.05 8.57
N VAL A 80 -0.23 -4.05 8.36
CA VAL A 80 1.16 -3.82 7.94
C VAL A 80 1.20 -3.12 6.59
N PHE A 81 0.39 -3.57 5.63
CA PHE A 81 0.31 -2.95 4.30
C PHE A 81 -0.09 -1.47 4.37
N ALA A 82 -1.19 -1.16 5.07
CA ALA A 82 -1.65 0.21 5.25
C ALA A 82 -0.62 1.07 6.00
N SER A 83 -0.01 0.54 7.07
CA SER A 83 1.01 1.25 7.86
C SER A 83 2.24 1.63 7.02
N LYS A 84 2.70 0.75 6.11
CA LYS A 84 3.83 1.07 5.23
C LYS A 84 3.49 2.21 4.27
N ILE A 85 2.28 2.24 3.71
CA ILE A 85 1.82 3.32 2.82
C ILE A 85 1.70 4.62 3.61
N HIS A 86 1.05 4.58 4.78
CA HIS A 86 0.91 5.73 5.68
C HIS A 86 2.26 6.39 5.97
N LYS A 87 3.27 5.58 6.32
CA LYS A 87 4.64 6.06 6.55
C LYS A 87 5.21 6.80 5.34
N TYR A 88 5.00 6.29 4.13
CA TYR A 88 5.50 6.93 2.91
C TYR A 88 4.81 8.26 2.61
N ILE A 89 3.50 8.38 2.85
CA ILE A 89 2.78 9.66 2.72
C ILE A 89 3.42 10.72 3.61
N GLY A 90 3.64 10.40 4.89
CA GLY A 90 4.29 11.32 5.83
C GLY A 90 5.72 11.70 5.40
N SER A 91 6.51 10.71 4.98
CA SER A 91 7.89 10.94 4.52
C SER A 91 7.95 11.86 3.30
N TYR A 92 7.05 11.68 2.33
CA TYR A 92 7.05 12.49 1.12
C TYR A 92 6.49 13.89 1.36
N ALA A 93 5.42 14.02 2.15
CA ALA A 93 4.91 15.33 2.54
C ALA A 93 5.98 16.16 3.28
N ALA A 94 6.73 15.54 4.19
CA ALA A 94 7.83 16.21 4.88
C ALA A 94 8.90 16.71 3.90
N ARG A 95 9.26 15.91 2.90
CA ARG A 95 10.25 16.27 1.88
C ARG A 95 9.79 17.38 0.94
N MET A 96 8.49 17.50 0.70
CA MET A 96 7.88 18.54 -0.14
C MET A 96 7.48 19.79 0.66
N HIS A 97 7.70 19.81 1.98
CA HIS A 97 7.27 20.88 2.89
C HIS A 97 5.74 21.07 2.96
N GLY A 98 4.98 20.01 2.66
CA GLY A 98 3.53 20.05 2.61
C GLY A 98 2.97 19.05 1.60
N VAL A 99 1.64 18.97 1.54
CA VAL A 99 0.92 18.19 0.54
C VAL A 99 -0.41 18.88 0.25
N ASP A 100 -0.73 19.08 -1.02
CA ASP A 100 -2.01 19.66 -1.43
C ASP A 100 -3.07 18.60 -1.70
N VAL A 101 -2.64 17.46 -2.28
CA VAL A 101 -3.53 16.38 -2.72
C VAL A 101 -2.89 15.02 -2.48
N ILE A 102 -3.66 14.08 -1.94
CA ILE A 102 -3.35 12.65 -1.88
C ILE A 102 -4.26 11.93 -2.89
N VAL A 103 -3.66 11.17 -3.81
CA VAL A 103 -4.38 10.42 -4.84
C VAL A 103 -4.27 8.93 -4.54
N PHE A 104 -5.42 8.24 -4.50
CA PHE A 104 -5.49 6.79 -4.54
C PHE A 104 -5.86 6.33 -5.94
N THR A 105 -5.13 5.34 -6.44
CA THR A 105 -5.26 4.80 -7.79
C THR A 105 -4.84 3.33 -7.82
N ALA A 106 -4.97 2.70 -8.99
CA ALA A 106 -4.74 1.29 -9.26
C ALA A 106 -5.63 0.36 -8.41
N GLY A 107 -5.59 -0.94 -8.70
CA GLY A 107 -6.54 -1.93 -8.20
C GLY A 107 -6.92 -1.79 -6.71
N ILE A 108 -5.95 -1.71 -5.80
CA ILE A 108 -6.21 -1.58 -4.35
C ILE A 108 -6.69 -0.18 -3.98
N GLY A 109 -6.01 0.87 -4.45
CA GLY A 109 -6.35 2.26 -4.13
C GLY A 109 -7.75 2.63 -4.61
N GLU A 110 -8.19 2.07 -5.74
CA GLU A 110 -9.51 2.29 -6.30
C GLU A 110 -10.62 1.51 -5.59
N ASN A 111 -10.34 0.28 -5.14
CA ASN A 111 -11.39 -0.66 -4.73
C ASN A 111 -11.40 -1.04 -3.24
N SER A 112 -10.39 -0.64 -2.45
CA SER A 112 -10.36 -0.96 -1.02
C SER A 112 -10.66 0.26 -0.15
N VAL A 113 -11.93 0.37 0.27
CA VAL A 113 -12.41 1.40 1.21
C VAL A 113 -11.65 1.31 2.53
N GLU A 114 -11.49 0.09 3.05
CA GLU A 114 -10.80 -0.19 4.31
C GLU A 114 -9.35 0.27 4.28
N ILE A 115 -8.61 -0.07 3.22
CA ILE A 115 -7.19 0.30 3.13
C ILE A 115 -7.03 1.81 2.99
N ARG A 116 -7.87 2.49 2.19
CA ARG A 116 -7.85 3.96 2.14
C ARG A 116 -8.08 4.58 3.52
N ALA A 117 -9.06 4.07 4.26
CA ALA A 117 -9.35 4.53 5.62
C ALA A 117 -8.16 4.35 6.57
N LYS A 118 -7.59 3.13 6.64
CA LYS A 118 -6.41 2.83 7.48
C LYS A 118 -5.19 3.66 7.12
N VAL A 119 -4.97 3.92 5.84
CA VAL A 119 -3.85 4.76 5.37
C VAL A 119 -4.03 6.21 5.81
N LEU A 120 -5.25 6.73 5.78
CA LEU A 120 -5.56 8.12 6.11
C LEU A 120 -5.71 8.38 7.61
N GLU A 121 -5.87 7.35 8.42
CA GLU A 121 -6.02 7.44 9.86
C GLU A 121 -4.85 8.21 10.50
N GLY A 122 -5.17 9.23 11.31
CA GLY A 122 -4.16 9.98 12.04
C GLY A 122 -3.43 11.06 11.23
N LEU A 123 -3.78 11.28 9.96
CA LEU A 123 -3.19 12.36 9.13
C LEU A 123 -3.84 13.74 9.35
N GLU A 124 -4.75 13.87 10.32
CA GLU A 124 -5.42 15.14 10.64
C GLU A 124 -4.43 16.24 11.04
N PHE A 125 -3.30 15.89 11.67
CA PHE A 125 -2.24 16.85 12.00
C PHE A 125 -1.58 17.48 10.76
N MET A 126 -1.70 16.82 9.59
CA MET A 126 -1.24 17.32 8.30
C MET A 126 -2.34 18.05 7.53
N GLY A 127 -3.53 18.23 8.11
CA GLY A 127 -4.69 18.86 7.45
C GLY A 127 -5.44 17.91 6.53
N VAL A 128 -5.34 16.59 6.73
CA VAL A 128 -6.07 15.58 5.96
C VAL A 128 -7.36 15.22 6.71
N TYR A 129 -8.49 15.77 6.28
CA TYR A 129 -9.82 15.47 6.83
C TYR A 129 -10.68 14.78 5.78
N TRP A 130 -10.91 13.48 5.95
CA TRP A 130 -11.60 12.64 4.98
C TRP A 130 -13.00 12.22 5.44
N ASP A 131 -13.90 12.00 4.49
CA ASP A 131 -15.32 11.70 4.69
C ASP A 131 -15.56 10.19 4.44
N PRO A 132 -15.81 9.40 5.51
CA PRO A 132 -16.04 7.97 5.38
C PRO A 132 -17.19 7.61 4.44
N LYS A 133 -18.25 8.42 4.40
CA LYS A 133 -19.38 8.17 3.51
C LYS A 133 -19.00 8.35 2.05
N LYS A 134 -18.18 9.36 1.73
CA LYS A 134 -17.66 9.51 0.36
C LYS A 134 -16.71 8.38 0.01
N ASN A 135 -15.86 7.98 0.96
CA ASN A 135 -14.93 6.88 0.79
C ASN A 135 -15.64 5.57 0.40
N GLU A 136 -16.73 5.22 1.10
CA GLU A 136 -17.56 4.03 0.83
C GLU A 136 -18.19 4.03 -0.57
N ASN A 137 -18.49 5.21 -1.12
CA ASN A 137 -19.18 5.34 -2.40
C ASN A 137 -18.24 5.25 -3.62
N LEU A 138 -16.92 5.31 -3.41
CA LEU A 138 -15.92 5.29 -4.49
C LEU A 138 -15.32 3.89 -4.66
N LEU A 139 -16.01 3.10 -5.49
CA LEU A 139 -15.69 1.73 -5.85
C LEU A 139 -15.98 1.52 -7.34
N ARG A 140 -15.45 0.44 -7.93
CA ARG A 140 -15.77 -0.01 -9.30
C ARG A 140 -15.44 1.04 -10.37
N GLY A 141 -14.24 1.63 -10.29
CA GLY A 141 -13.74 2.60 -11.28
C GLY A 141 -14.38 3.98 -11.19
N LYS A 142 -15.11 4.30 -10.11
CA LYS A 142 -15.58 5.66 -9.86
C LYS A 142 -14.42 6.55 -9.41
N GLU A 143 -14.33 7.74 -10.00
CA GLU A 143 -13.43 8.80 -9.55
C GLU A 143 -14.16 9.82 -8.65
N GLY A 144 -13.41 10.47 -7.77
CA GLY A 144 -13.95 11.59 -7.00
C GLY A 144 -13.20 11.89 -5.70
N PHE A 145 -13.55 13.03 -5.10
CA PHE A 145 -13.02 13.45 -3.82
C PHE A 145 -13.65 12.69 -2.66
N ILE A 146 -12.81 12.20 -1.75
CA ILE A 146 -13.22 11.57 -0.50
C ILE A 146 -12.92 12.44 0.72
N ASN A 147 -12.52 13.71 0.53
CA ASN A 147 -12.31 14.65 1.63
C ASN A 147 -13.57 15.45 2.04
N TYR A 148 -13.58 15.95 3.28
CA TYR A 148 -14.53 16.98 3.69
C TYR A 148 -14.27 18.30 2.97
N PRO A 149 -15.29 19.16 2.74
CA PRO A 149 -15.11 20.45 2.09
C PRO A 149 -14.07 21.35 2.76
N HIS A 150 -14.02 21.32 4.11
CA HIS A 150 -13.10 22.11 4.91
C HIS A 150 -11.67 21.55 4.98
N SER A 151 -11.42 20.35 4.44
CA SER A 151 -10.09 19.74 4.46
C SER A 151 -9.10 20.59 3.67
N PRO A 152 -8.01 21.08 4.30
CA PRO A 152 -6.94 21.77 3.58
C PRO A 152 -6.33 20.89 2.49
N VAL A 153 -5.97 19.65 2.83
CA VAL A 153 -5.45 18.66 1.89
C VAL A 153 -6.62 17.95 1.22
N LYS A 154 -6.60 17.83 -0.11
CA LYS A 154 -7.60 17.06 -0.86
C LYS A 154 -7.23 15.59 -0.90
N VAL A 155 -8.24 14.73 -0.88
CA VAL A 155 -8.05 13.29 -1.04
C VAL A 155 -8.99 12.82 -2.13
N VAL A 156 -8.44 12.18 -3.16
CA VAL A 156 -9.17 11.82 -4.37
C VAL A 156 -8.85 10.39 -4.79
N VAL A 157 -9.86 9.68 -5.28
CA VAL A 157 -9.69 8.40 -5.96
C VAL A 157 -9.76 8.66 -7.46
N ILE A 158 -8.75 8.24 -8.20
CA ILE A 158 -8.67 8.41 -9.67
C ILE A 158 -8.24 7.07 -10.25
N PRO A 159 -9.04 6.43 -11.12
CA PRO A 159 -8.62 5.23 -11.81
C PRO A 159 -7.41 5.47 -12.70
N THR A 160 -6.44 4.56 -12.65
CA THR A 160 -5.28 4.66 -13.55
C THR A 160 -5.65 4.10 -14.93
N ASP A 161 -5.11 4.70 -15.99
CA ASP A 161 -5.22 4.22 -17.37
C ASP A 161 -3.85 4.31 -18.05
N GLU A 162 -3.01 3.31 -17.77
CA GLU A 162 -1.64 3.23 -18.29
C GLU A 162 -1.65 3.06 -19.83
N GLU A 163 -2.65 2.36 -20.37
CA GLU A 163 -2.78 2.13 -21.82
C GLU A 163 -3.07 3.43 -22.57
N SER A 164 -3.99 4.26 -22.05
CA SER A 164 -4.26 5.57 -22.66
C SER A 164 -3.05 6.51 -22.60
N MET A 165 -2.25 6.45 -21.53
CA MET A 165 -1.03 7.25 -21.44
C MET A 165 -0.01 6.83 -22.50
N ILE A 166 0.22 5.52 -22.67
CA ILE A 166 1.08 5.00 -23.74
C ILE A 166 0.56 5.45 -25.11
N ALA A 167 -0.74 5.35 -25.37
CA ALA A 167 -1.34 5.74 -26.64
C ALA A 167 -1.26 7.25 -26.95
N ARG A 168 -1.09 8.11 -25.94
CA ARG A 168 -0.91 9.56 -26.14
C ARG A 168 0.55 9.96 -26.37
N ASP A 169 1.48 9.15 -25.88
CA ASP A 169 2.92 9.37 -26.01
C ASP A 169 3.50 8.81 -27.33
N VAL A 170 2.74 7.96 -28.03
CA VAL A 170 3.05 7.40 -29.36
C VAL A 170 2.43 8.25 -30.47
#